data_AF-A0A6P5PAR1-F1
#
_entry.id   AF-A0A6P5PAR1-F1
#
_cell.length_a   1.000
_cell.length_b   1.000
_cell.length_c   1.000
_cell.angle_alpha   90.00
_cell.angle_beta   90.00
_cell.angle_gamma   90.00
#
_symmetry.space_group_name_H-M   'P 1'
#
loop_
_entity.id
_entity.type
_entity.pdbx_description
1 polymer ?
#
loop_
_entity_poly.entity_id
_entity_poly.type
_entity_poly.pdbx_seq_one_letter_code
_entity_poly.pdbx_strand_id
1 'polypeptide(L)'
;MPCEGDWLDIEYSVEQGSPKITVHSVKATQRRQLEKVCVTSIHKRKGMLNHTIFFTLDSLNLPLGYTPILGHMVNVVIIQSTQHKYNWRAISMTPISRAVDGIGPRNSSSLLFLYQ
;
A
#
# COMPACT_ATOMS: atom_id res chain seq x y z
N MET A 1 -8.21 -3.79 7.08
CA MET A 1 -9.34 -4.68 6.76
C MET A 1 -9.08 -5.39 5.43
N PRO A 2 -9.56 -6.62 5.24
CA PRO A 2 -9.58 -7.27 3.94
C PRO A 2 -10.40 -6.48 2.92
N CYS A 3 -10.01 -6.54 1.65
CA CYS A 3 -10.68 -5.93 0.52
C CYS A 3 -11.09 -7.00 -0.50
N GLU A 4 -12.07 -6.69 -1.35
CA GLU A 4 -12.42 -7.55 -2.47
C GLU A 4 -11.18 -7.84 -3.34
N GLY A 5 -10.97 -9.13 -3.62
CA GLY A 5 -9.80 -9.65 -4.32
C GLY A 5 -8.65 -10.11 -3.43
N ASP A 6 -8.68 -9.85 -2.12
CA ASP A 6 -7.64 -10.35 -1.22
C ASP A 6 -7.64 -11.86 -1.07
N TRP A 7 -6.44 -12.44 -1.07
CA TRP A 7 -6.26 -13.86 -0.81
C TRP A 7 -6.15 -14.07 0.69
N LEU A 8 -7.08 -14.89 1.22
CA LEU A 8 -7.21 -15.15 2.64
C LEU A 8 -7.19 -16.66 2.90
N ASP A 9 -6.43 -17.05 3.90
CA ASP A 9 -6.50 -18.37 4.50
C ASP A 9 -7.54 -18.33 5.62
N ILE A 10 -8.46 -19.31 5.59
CA ILE A 10 -9.58 -19.41 6.52
C ILE A 10 -9.47 -20.72 7.27
N GLU A 11 -9.48 -20.64 8.59
CA GLU A 11 -9.67 -21.80 9.45
C GLU A 11 -11.17 -21.94 9.75
N TYR A 12 -11.74 -23.09 9.44
CA TYR A 12 -13.17 -23.33 9.59
C TYR A 12 -13.48 -24.76 10.04
N SER A 13 -14.68 -24.95 10.57
CA SER A 13 -15.28 -26.24 10.84
C SER A 13 -16.64 -26.37 10.16
N VAL A 14 -17.06 -27.62 9.94
CA VAL A 14 -18.38 -27.97 9.39
C VAL A 14 -19.09 -28.81 10.43
N GLU A 15 -20.34 -28.46 10.70
CA GLU A 15 -21.18 -29.22 11.63
C GLU A 15 -21.65 -30.52 10.98
N GLN A 16 -21.52 -31.65 11.67
CA GLN A 16 -21.87 -32.95 11.11
C GLN A 16 -23.36 -33.03 10.76
N GLY A 17 -23.68 -33.34 9.51
CA GLY A 17 -25.07 -33.40 9.01
C GLY A 17 -25.69 -32.05 8.65
N SER A 18 -24.92 -30.96 8.68
CA SER A 18 -25.37 -29.61 8.32
C SER A 18 -24.41 -28.99 7.28
N PRO A 19 -24.91 -28.23 6.29
CA PRO A 19 -24.05 -27.49 5.35
C PRO A 19 -23.42 -26.23 5.97
N LYS A 20 -23.65 -25.98 7.26
CA LYS A 20 -23.20 -24.77 7.95
C LYS A 20 -21.69 -24.81 8.20
N ILE A 21 -21.01 -23.73 7.82
CA ILE A 21 -19.59 -23.51 8.07
C ILE A 21 -19.43 -22.51 9.22
N THR A 22 -18.57 -22.83 10.18
CA THR A 22 -18.15 -21.93 11.26
C THR A 22 -16.72 -21.48 11.01
N VAL A 23 -16.49 -20.18 10.90
CA VAL A 23 -15.15 -19.61 10.68
C VAL A 23 -14.50 -19.27 12.01
N HIS A 24 -13.28 -19.76 12.24
CA HIS A 24 -12.50 -19.56 13.46
C HIS A 24 -11.46 -18.46 13.31
N SER A 25 -10.76 -18.43 12.17
CA SER A 25 -9.73 -17.41 11.93
C SER A 25 -9.61 -17.08 10.45
N VAL A 26 -9.14 -15.86 10.17
CA VAL A 26 -8.91 -15.33 8.82
C VAL A 26 -7.56 -14.62 8.79
N LYS A 27 -6.69 -15.00 7.87
CA LYS A 27 -5.33 -14.43 7.71
C LYS A 27 -5.05 -14.19 6.24
N ALA A 28 -4.19 -13.22 5.92
CA ALA A 28 -3.75 -13.03 4.53
C ALA A 28 -2.84 -14.20 4.11
N THR A 29 -3.09 -14.79 2.94
CA THR A 29 -2.36 -15.98 2.45
C THR A 29 -0.87 -15.71 2.28
N GLN A 30 -0.51 -14.53 1.76
CA GLN A 30 0.89 -14.09 1.70
C GLN A 30 1.00 -12.63 2.10
N ARG A 31 1.97 -12.35 2.98
CA ARG A 31 2.33 -11.00 3.43
C ARG A 31 3.83 -10.79 3.18
N ARG A 32 4.21 -9.64 2.64
CA ARG A 32 5.61 -9.25 2.42
C ARG A 32 5.86 -7.83 2.90
N GLN A 33 7.09 -7.55 3.32
CA GLN A 33 7.59 -6.20 3.53
C GLN A 33 8.55 -5.86 2.40
N LEU A 34 8.36 -4.71 1.78
CA LEU A 34 9.23 -4.19 0.73
C LEU A 34 9.73 -2.82 1.15
N GLU A 35 11.01 -2.57 0.91
CA GLU A 35 11.65 -1.30 1.20
C GLU A 35 11.93 -0.53 -0.09
N LYS A 36 11.99 0.81 0.03
CA LYS A 36 12.40 1.69 -1.08
C LYS A 36 11.64 1.40 -2.38
N VAL A 37 10.32 1.33 -2.31
CA VAL A 37 9.46 1.27 -3.50
C VAL A 37 8.96 2.66 -3.86
N CYS A 38 8.85 2.95 -5.16
CA CYS A 38 8.47 4.26 -5.67
C CYS A 38 6.96 4.31 -5.93
N VAL A 39 6.31 5.43 -5.58
CA VAL A 39 4.95 5.74 -6.05
C VAL A 39 5.00 6.11 -7.52
N THR A 40 4.48 5.24 -8.38
CA THR A 40 4.59 5.37 -9.85
C THR A 40 3.33 5.91 -10.52
N SER A 41 2.19 5.86 -9.85
CA SER A 41 0.97 6.50 -10.34
C SER A 41 0.03 6.85 -9.19
N ILE A 42 -0.74 7.92 -9.38
CA ILE A 42 -1.82 8.32 -8.49
C ILE A 42 -2.99 8.76 -9.38
N HIS A 43 -4.16 8.19 -9.11
CA HIS A 43 -5.41 8.63 -9.70
C HIS A 43 -6.50 8.62 -8.62
N LYS A 44 -7.00 9.81 -8.27
CA LYS A 44 -7.94 10.01 -7.16
C LYS A 44 -7.37 9.40 -5.86
N ARG A 45 -8.11 8.49 -5.22
CA ARG A 45 -7.71 7.82 -3.97
C ARG A 45 -7.04 6.46 -4.19
N LYS A 46 -6.47 6.24 -5.37
CA LYS A 46 -5.85 4.98 -5.80
C LYS A 46 -4.51 5.24 -6.47
N GLY A 47 -3.63 4.26 -6.50
CA GLY A 47 -2.35 4.39 -7.17
C GLY A 47 -1.57 3.10 -7.26
N MET A 48 -0.34 3.21 -7.74
CA MET A 48 0.58 2.08 -7.90
C MET A 48 1.96 2.38 -7.33
N LEU A 49 2.63 1.31 -6.88
CA LEU A 49 4.04 1.29 -6.50
C LEU A 49 4.81 0.40 -7.47
N ASN A 50 5.98 0.87 -7.91
CA ASN A 50 6.85 0.17 -8.87
C ASN A 50 6.09 -0.45 -10.05
N HIS A 51 5.05 0.21 -10.55
CA HIS A 51 4.19 -0.25 -11.64
C HIS A 51 3.51 -1.63 -11.45
N THR A 52 3.54 -2.21 -10.25
CA THR A 52 3.11 -3.61 -10.04
C THR A 52 2.25 -3.82 -8.80
N ILE A 53 2.34 -2.94 -7.80
CA ILE A 53 1.63 -3.08 -6.53
C ILE A 53 0.55 -2.01 -6.47
N PHE A 54 -0.70 -2.43 -6.34
CA PHE A 54 -1.83 -1.53 -6.24
C PHE A 54 -2.02 -1.00 -4.81
N PHE A 55 -2.56 0.21 -4.65
CA PHE A 55 -3.04 0.69 -3.35
C PHE A 55 -4.31 1.54 -3.47
N THR A 56 -5.11 1.54 -2.41
CA THR A 56 -6.18 2.53 -2.19
C THR A 56 -5.92 3.26 -0.88
N LEU A 57 -6.13 4.57 -0.86
CA LEU A 57 -5.98 5.36 0.37
C LEU A 57 -6.98 4.94 1.45
N ASP A 58 -8.09 4.27 1.08
CA ASP A 58 -9.14 3.85 2.01
C ASP A 58 -8.78 2.58 2.79
N SER A 59 -7.86 1.77 2.26
CA SER A 59 -7.44 0.50 2.88
C SER A 59 -6.01 0.52 3.40
N LEU A 60 -5.27 1.60 3.15
CA LEU A 60 -3.86 1.73 3.44
C LEU A 60 -3.66 2.33 4.84
N ASN A 61 -2.90 1.64 5.68
CA ASN A 61 -2.44 2.21 6.94
C ASN A 61 -1.29 3.19 6.68
N LEU A 62 -1.55 4.47 6.89
CA LEU A 62 -0.65 5.59 6.64
C LEU A 62 -0.31 6.31 7.95
N PRO A 63 0.92 6.81 8.11
CA PRO A 63 1.27 7.76 9.17
C PRO A 63 0.38 9.00 9.12
N LEU A 64 0.09 9.57 10.29
CA LEU A 64 -0.70 10.78 10.40
C LEU A 64 -0.07 11.93 9.59
N GLY A 65 -0.89 12.62 8.79
CA GLY A 65 -0.45 13.75 7.97
C GLY A 65 0.29 13.35 6.68
N TYR A 66 0.54 12.05 6.46
CA TYR A 66 1.19 11.59 5.24
C TYR A 66 0.19 11.36 4.10
N THR A 67 0.43 12.02 2.97
CA THR A 67 -0.27 11.75 1.71
C THR A 67 0.74 11.26 0.67
N PRO A 68 0.55 10.06 0.09
CA PRO A 68 1.41 9.60 -1.00
C PRO A 68 1.33 10.56 -2.19
N ILE A 69 2.48 10.95 -2.75
CA ILE A 69 2.57 11.70 -4.01
C ILE A 69 3.47 10.95 -5.00
N LEU A 70 3.32 11.25 -6.29
CA LEU A 70 4.12 10.64 -7.35
C LEU A 70 5.62 10.85 -7.08
N GLY A 71 6.42 9.78 -7.19
CA GLY A 71 7.87 9.80 -6.98
C GLY A 71 8.31 9.63 -5.51
N HIS A 72 7.40 9.57 -4.55
CA HIS A 72 7.77 9.24 -3.16
C HIS A 72 8.38 7.84 -3.06
N MET A 73 9.46 7.75 -2.30
CA MET A 73 10.05 6.47 -1.88
C MET A 73 9.47 6.07 -0.53
N VAL A 74 8.95 4.85 -0.45
CA VAL A 74 8.23 4.36 0.72
C VAL A 74 8.66 2.94 1.06
N ASN A 75 8.56 2.58 2.33
CA ASN A 75 8.52 1.20 2.79
C ASN A 75 7.06 0.76 2.86
N VAL A 76 6.75 -0.47 2.47
CA VAL A 76 5.38 -0.97 2.42
C VAL A 76 5.24 -2.38 2.94
N VAL A 77 4.07 -2.65 3.50
CA VAL A 77 3.59 -4.01 3.74
C VAL A 77 2.56 -4.32 2.66
N ILE A 78 2.74 -5.43 1.96
CA ILE A 78 1.85 -5.88 0.89
C ILE A 78 1.25 -7.24 1.22
N ILE A 79 0.10 -7.51 0.63
CA ILE A 79 -0.53 -8.83 0.62
C ILE A 79 -0.89 -9.25 -0.80
N GLN A 80 -0.99 -10.56 -1.00
CA GLN A 80 -1.47 -11.10 -2.26
C GLN A 80 -2.95 -10.75 -2.46
N SER A 81 -3.27 -10.30 -3.66
CA SER A 81 -4.60 -9.84 -4.05
C SER A 81 -4.77 -10.07 -5.54
N THR A 82 -6.00 -10.08 -6.03
CA THR A 82 -6.35 -9.99 -7.46
C THR A 82 -7.07 -8.68 -7.78
N GLN A 83 -7.11 -7.77 -6.81
CA GLN A 83 -7.79 -6.50 -6.92
C GLN A 83 -7.28 -5.72 -8.14
N HIS A 84 -8.21 -5.30 -9.01
CA HIS A 84 -7.91 -4.57 -10.24
C HIS A 84 -6.89 -5.25 -11.17
N LYS A 85 -6.85 -6.60 -11.18
CA LYS A 85 -5.94 -7.43 -12.00
C LYS A 85 -4.46 -7.37 -11.59
N TYR A 86 -4.16 -6.86 -10.40
CA TYR A 86 -2.81 -6.89 -9.83
C TYR A 86 -2.68 -8.04 -8.84
N ASN A 87 -1.50 -8.65 -8.78
CA ASN A 87 -1.21 -9.80 -7.89
C ASN A 87 -0.93 -9.38 -6.43
N TRP A 88 -0.67 -8.08 -6.20
CA TRP A 88 -0.28 -7.55 -4.90
C TRP A 88 -0.95 -6.21 -4.64
N ARG A 89 -1.37 -5.99 -3.39
CA ARG A 89 -1.78 -4.66 -2.92
C ARG A 89 -1.05 -4.27 -1.64
N ALA A 90 -0.82 -2.97 -1.47
CA ALA A 90 -0.28 -2.42 -0.23
C ALA A 90 -1.38 -2.27 0.83
N ILE A 91 -1.04 -2.63 2.07
CA ILE A 91 -1.89 -2.50 3.27
C ILE A 91 -1.32 -1.53 4.30
N SER A 92 -0.03 -1.21 4.19
CA SER A 92 0.61 -0.15 4.97
C SER A 92 1.73 0.49 4.16
N MET A 93 1.97 1.77 4.41
CA MET A 93 3.00 2.54 3.74
C MET A 93 3.63 3.54 4.70
N THR A 94 4.95 3.62 4.70
CA THR A 94 5.72 4.57 5.51
C THR A 94 6.68 5.33 4.59
N PRO A 95 6.65 6.68 4.57
CA PRO A 95 7.60 7.45 3.79
C PRO A 95 9.01 7.24 4.30
N ILE A 96 9.96 7.12 3.37
CA ILE A 96 11.37 7.19 3.72
C ILE A 96 11.70 8.66 3.89
N SER A 97 12.01 9.09 5.11
CA SER A 97 12.58 10.40 5.33
C SER A 97 13.89 10.46 4.55
N ARG A 98 14.01 11.45 3.65
CA ARG A 98 15.34 11.87 3.24
C ARG A 98 15.92 12.47 4.51
N ALA A 99 16.93 11.84 5.10
CA ALA A 99 17.79 12.55 6.03
C ALA A 99 18.19 13.83 5.28
N VAL A 100 17.81 14.98 5.84
CA VAL A 100 18.34 16.24 5.36
C VAL A 100 19.80 16.15 5.78
N ASP A 101 20.67 15.71 4.88
CA ASP A 101 22.11 15.81 5.12
C ASP A 101 22.37 17.29 5.33
N GLY A 102 22.62 17.64 6.60
CA GLY A 102 22.70 19.01 7.06
C GLY A 102 23.83 19.73 6.35
N ILE A 103 23.50 20.57 5.38
CA ILE A 103 24.34 21.66 4.91
C ILE A 103 23.45 22.89 4.77
N GLY A 104 23.85 23.94 5.48
CA GLY A 104 23.18 25.23 5.58
C GLY A 104 23.00 26.00 4.25
N PRO A 105 22.60 27.27 4.33
CA PRO A 105 21.74 27.88 3.32
C PRO A 105 22.46 28.04 1.99
N ARG A 106 21.86 27.49 0.92
CA ARG A 106 22.04 27.98 -0.45
C ARG A 106 20.76 28.70 -0.87
N ASN A 107 20.70 29.96 -0.48
CA ASN A 107 20.11 31.02 -1.28
C ASN A 107 20.62 30.90 -2.72
N SER A 108 19.70 30.57 -3.64
CA SER A 108 19.55 31.19 -4.96
C SER A 108 18.37 30.54 -5.69
N SER A 109 17.27 31.29 -5.70
CA SER A 109 16.39 31.51 -6.87
C SER A 109 16.19 30.33 -7.83
N SER A 110 15.00 29.72 -7.79
CA SER A 110 14.16 29.41 -8.98
C SER A 110 12.89 28.68 -8.58
N LEU A 111 11.93 29.43 -8.03
CA LEU A 111 10.50 29.13 -8.19
C LEU A 111 10.09 29.59 -9.60
N LEU A 112 10.30 28.75 -10.61
CA LEU A 112 9.71 28.80 -11.97
C LEU A 112 10.02 27.41 -12.54
N PHE A 113 9.08 26.53 -12.89
CA PHE A 113 7.90 26.74 -13.71
C PHE A 113 6.77 25.79 -13.26
N LEU A 114 5.66 26.39 -12.86
CA LEU A 114 4.35 25.76 -12.77
C LEU A 114 3.63 25.98 -14.11
N TYR A 115 3.04 24.91 -14.67
CA TYR A 115 2.04 24.86 -15.75
C TYR A 115 2.38 25.54 -17.10
N GLN A 116 2.54 24.71 -18.14
CA GLN A 116 2.09 25.00 -19.50
C GLN A 116 0.88 24.11 -19.80
#